data_AF-A0A932I6F9-F1
#
_entry.id   AF-A0A932I6F9-F1
#
_cell.length_a   1.000
_cell.length_b   1.000
_cell.length_c   1.000
_cell.angle_alpha   90.00
_cell.angle_beta   90.00
_cell.angle_gamma   90.00
#
_symmetry.space_group_name_H-M   'P 1'
#
loop_
_entity.id
_entity.type
_entity.pdbx_description
1 polymer ?
#
loop_
_entity_poly.entity_id
_entity_poly.type
_entity_poly.pdbx_seq_one_letter_code
_entity_poly.pdbx_strand_id
1 'polypeptide(L)'
;MQKNDSIPSELRGRQHIDFSNFKYEDTVRSTKLRAQFGQEVEKLSNAIAKSLFQKVQPIKSKNTGKSKINIGEGIEELLLLAKEYEEVRKKMPSGNSRTRVMENIVSKMKSVMNDPLSNLEIWTTSKSAGERLLAIAKLQKFPNTEYLNWLAEHVGDSEKPFIGYHSAIALYISSRTFGKDNKNVVENIIKNAQANIDRYDFKDPNQVEVLKAAINELK
;
A
#
# COMPACT_ATOMS: atom_id res chain seq x y z
N MET A 1 9.42 9.66 -41.94
CA MET A 1 10.31 8.61 -41.40
C MET A 1 10.47 8.85 -39.91
N GLN A 2 9.72 8.14 -39.08
CA GLN A 2 9.80 8.23 -37.62
C GLN A 2 11.05 7.47 -37.15
N LYS A 3 11.92 8.15 -36.40
CA LYS A 3 13.10 7.53 -35.78
C LYS A 3 12.63 6.69 -34.60
N ASN A 4 12.94 5.39 -34.66
CA ASN A 4 12.81 4.45 -33.56
C ASN A 4 13.53 4.98 -32.31
N ASP A 5 12.76 5.27 -31.27
CA ASP A 5 13.27 5.49 -29.92
C ASP A 5 13.93 4.18 -29.46
N SER A 6 15.25 4.23 -29.53
CA SER A 6 16.13 3.11 -29.31
C SER A 6 16.10 2.73 -27.84
N ILE A 7 15.78 1.47 -27.57
CA ILE A 7 15.92 0.83 -26.27
C ILE A 7 17.27 1.26 -25.66
N PRO A 8 17.28 1.83 -24.43
CA PRO A 8 18.49 2.23 -23.72
C PRO A 8 19.53 1.11 -23.75
N SER A 9 20.78 1.45 -24.05
CA SER A 9 21.87 0.48 -24.21
C SER A 9 22.04 -0.43 -22.99
N GLU A 10 21.63 0.01 -21.79
CA GLU A 10 21.72 -0.77 -20.55
C GLU A 10 20.70 -1.93 -20.48
N LEU A 11 19.69 -1.94 -21.35
CA LEU A 11 18.67 -3.00 -21.45
C LEU A 11 18.98 -4.04 -22.54
N ARG A 12 20.00 -3.81 -23.38
CA ARG A 12 20.32 -4.70 -24.51
C ARG A 12 21.02 -6.02 -24.09
N GLY A 13 21.50 -6.11 -22.86
CA GLY A 13 22.23 -7.29 -22.34
C GLY A 13 21.54 -8.02 -21.19
N ARG A 14 20.31 -7.67 -20.81
CA ARG A 14 19.58 -8.38 -19.76
C ARG A 14 18.72 -9.45 -20.40
N GLN A 15 18.77 -10.69 -19.87
CA GLN A 15 17.91 -11.78 -20.31
C GLN A 15 16.47 -11.26 -20.37
N HIS A 16 15.93 -11.21 -21.58
CA HIS A 16 14.54 -10.91 -21.82
C HIS A 16 13.72 -11.95 -21.05
N ILE A 17 13.06 -11.55 -19.97
CA ILE A 17 12.14 -12.46 -19.26
C ILE A 17 10.94 -12.59 -20.18
N ASP A 18 10.90 -13.69 -20.93
CA ASP A 18 9.85 -13.98 -21.88
C ASP A 18 8.59 -14.48 -21.14
N PHE A 19 7.62 -13.58 -21.00
CA PHE A 19 6.33 -13.90 -20.40
C PHE A 19 5.35 -14.54 -21.39
N SER A 20 5.72 -14.72 -22.67
CA SER A 20 4.84 -15.31 -23.69
C SER A 20 4.46 -16.76 -23.38
N ASN A 21 5.24 -17.43 -22.53
CA ASN A 21 4.96 -18.78 -22.02
C ASN A 21 3.88 -18.82 -20.94
N PHE A 22 3.45 -17.68 -20.39
CA PHE A 22 2.40 -17.62 -19.36
C PHE A 22 1.08 -17.14 -19.96
N LYS A 23 0.33 -18.05 -20.57
CA LYS A 23 -1.06 -17.77 -20.96
C LYS A 23 -1.95 -17.75 -19.71
N TYR A 24 -2.86 -16.78 -19.68
CA TYR A 24 -3.79 -16.59 -18.55
C TYR A 24 -4.54 -17.88 -18.20
N GLU A 25 -5.01 -18.62 -19.21
CA GLU A 25 -5.77 -19.86 -19.04
C GLU A 25 -4.94 -20.98 -18.35
N ASP A 26 -3.64 -21.04 -18.59
CA ASP A 26 -2.75 -22.08 -18.06
C ASP A 26 -2.32 -21.78 -16.61
N THR A 27 -2.15 -20.50 -16.28
CA THR A 27 -1.79 -20.06 -14.91
C THR A 27 -2.93 -20.21 -13.89
N VAL A 28 -4.19 -20.26 -14.34
CA VAL A 28 -5.36 -20.48 -13.48
C VAL A 28 -5.58 -21.97 -13.18
N ARG A 29 -5.20 -22.86 -14.12
CA ARG A 29 -5.41 -24.31 -14.00
C ARG A 29 -4.27 -25.06 -13.30
N SER A 30 -3.09 -24.46 -13.19
CA SER A 30 -1.90 -25.13 -12.62
C SER A 30 -1.29 -24.34 -11.45
N THR A 31 -1.27 -24.95 -10.27
CA THR A 31 -0.60 -24.43 -9.06
C THR A 31 0.90 -24.23 -9.27
N LYS A 32 1.53 -25.11 -10.05
CA LYS A 32 2.96 -25.02 -10.40
C LYS A 32 3.27 -23.81 -11.28
N LEU A 33 2.48 -23.60 -12.34
CA LEU A 33 2.62 -22.44 -13.23
C LEU A 33 2.34 -21.13 -12.49
N ARG A 34 1.36 -21.12 -11.57
CA ARG A 34 1.05 -19.97 -10.74
C ARG A 34 2.19 -19.62 -9.78
N ALA A 35 2.85 -20.61 -9.19
CA ALA A 35 4.03 -20.40 -8.35
C ALA A 35 5.22 -19.88 -9.17
N GLN A 36 5.47 -20.45 -10.36
CA GLN A 36 6.52 -20.02 -11.27
C GLN A 36 6.32 -18.57 -11.75
N PHE A 37 5.08 -18.21 -12.13
CA PHE A 37 4.75 -16.84 -12.48
C PHE A 37 4.99 -15.87 -11.32
N GLY A 38 4.61 -16.27 -10.10
CA GLY A 38 4.89 -15.49 -8.89
C GLY A 38 6.38 -15.22 -8.68
N GLN A 39 7.24 -16.24 -8.86
CA GLN A 39 8.69 -16.09 -8.77
C GLN A 39 9.27 -15.17 -9.86
N GLU A 40 8.77 -15.25 -11.10
CA GLU A 40 9.23 -14.37 -12.19
C GLU A 40 8.81 -12.90 -11.97
N VAL A 41 7.61 -12.68 -11.41
CA VAL A 41 7.17 -11.33 -11.00
C VAL A 41 8.05 -10.79 -9.87
N GLU A 42 8.41 -11.62 -8.91
CA GLU A 42 9.30 -11.24 -7.81
C GLU A 42 10.70 -10.87 -8.31
N LYS A 43 11.26 -11.66 -9.23
CA LYS A 43 12.54 -11.34 -9.90
C LYS A 43 12.47 -10.01 -10.63
N LEU A 44 11.37 -9.73 -11.34
CA LEU A 44 11.17 -8.48 -12.05
C LEU A 44 11.07 -7.28 -11.10
N SER A 45 10.28 -7.38 -10.03
CA SER A 45 10.18 -6.34 -8.99
C SER A 45 11.55 -6.02 -8.39
N ASN A 46 12.31 -7.07 -8.02
CA ASN A 46 13.67 -6.91 -7.48
C ASN A 46 14.64 -6.28 -8.50
N ALA A 47 14.55 -6.66 -9.79
CA ALA A 47 15.38 -6.10 -10.84
C ALA A 47 15.08 -4.61 -11.12
N ILE A 48 13.80 -4.21 -11.05
CA ILE A 48 13.37 -2.83 -11.18
C ILE A 48 13.88 -2.02 -9.98
N ALA A 49 13.67 -2.51 -8.75
CA ALA A 49 14.17 -1.88 -7.53
C ALA A 49 15.68 -1.62 -7.63
N LYS A 50 16.47 -2.65 -7.97
CA LYS A 50 17.94 -2.55 -8.13
C LYS A 50 18.35 -1.53 -9.20
N SER A 51 17.60 -1.43 -10.30
CA SER A 51 17.87 -0.44 -11.36
C SER A 51 17.59 0.99 -10.95
N LEU A 52 16.58 1.21 -10.09
CA LEU A 52 16.26 2.52 -9.53
C LEU A 52 17.35 2.95 -8.54
N PHE A 53 17.85 2.04 -7.70
CA PHE A 53 18.96 2.30 -6.77
C PHE A 53 20.27 2.69 -7.47
N GLN A 54 20.57 2.13 -8.64
CA GLN A 54 21.78 2.51 -9.40
C GLN A 54 21.68 3.90 -10.06
N LYS A 55 20.48 4.48 -10.17
CA LYS A 55 20.26 5.74 -10.89
C LYS A 55 20.12 6.96 -9.97
N VAL A 56 20.04 6.77 -8.66
CA VAL A 56 19.99 7.87 -7.68
C VAL A 56 21.40 8.14 -7.15
N GLN A 57 22.11 9.08 -7.79
CA GLN A 57 23.20 9.78 -7.11
C GLN A 57 22.62 10.81 -6.11
N PRO A 58 23.31 11.11 -5.00
CA PRO A 58 22.77 11.97 -3.96
C PRO A 58 22.66 13.42 -4.46
N ILE A 59 21.43 13.85 -4.75
CA ILE A 59 21.12 15.26 -5.03
C ILE A 59 21.21 16.02 -3.70
N LYS A 60 22.30 16.76 -3.50
CA LYS A 60 22.37 17.83 -2.51
C LYS A 60 21.38 18.94 -2.90
N SER A 61 20.17 18.92 -2.34
CA SER A 61 19.21 20.03 -2.50
C SER A 61 19.34 21.03 -1.36
N LYS A 62 19.65 22.27 -1.71
CA LYS A 62 19.55 23.46 -0.84
C LYS A 62 18.08 23.73 -0.43
N ASN A 63 17.97 24.39 0.72
CA ASN A 63 16.78 24.77 1.49
C ASN A 63 15.51 25.19 0.72
N THR A 64 14.37 24.66 1.17
CA THR A 64 13.13 25.40 1.49
C THR A 64 12.39 24.61 2.58
N GLY A 65 11.78 25.31 3.56
CA GLY A 65 11.40 24.79 4.88
C GLY A 65 10.56 23.51 4.89
N LYS A 66 11.23 22.37 5.12
CA LYS A 66 10.61 21.05 5.23
C LYS A 66 10.72 20.56 6.65
N SER A 67 9.59 20.09 7.19
CA SER A 67 9.53 19.18 8.32
C SER A 67 10.64 18.14 8.15
N LYS A 68 11.62 18.14 9.05
CA LYS A 68 12.73 17.20 9.01
C LYS A 68 12.14 15.79 9.10
N ILE A 69 12.20 15.04 8.01
CA ILE A 69 12.00 13.59 8.02
C ILE A 69 13.07 13.05 8.99
N ASN A 70 12.63 12.41 10.06
CA ASN A 70 13.56 11.85 11.04
C ASN A 70 14.18 10.62 10.39
N ILE A 71 15.47 10.68 10.00
CA ILE A 71 16.13 9.65 9.20
C ILE A 71 16.45 8.43 10.08
N GLY A 72 15.42 7.67 10.45
CA GLY A 72 15.55 6.32 11.00
C GLY A 72 15.90 5.29 9.92
N GLU A 73 16.42 4.14 10.36
CA GLU A 73 16.69 2.99 9.49
C GLU A 73 15.42 2.55 8.74
N GLY A 74 15.54 2.30 7.43
CA GLY A 74 14.45 1.79 6.59
C GLY A 74 13.55 2.85 5.92
N ILE A 75 13.72 4.16 6.18
CA ILE A 75 12.80 5.17 5.61
C ILE A 75 12.92 5.30 4.10
N GLU A 76 14.12 5.25 3.56
CA GLU A 76 14.32 5.30 2.10
C GLU A 76 13.60 4.13 1.42
N GLU A 77 13.71 2.93 2.02
CA GLU A 77 13.02 1.74 1.55
C GLU A 77 11.49 1.89 1.63
N LEU A 78 10.96 2.43 2.73
CA LEU A 78 9.52 2.71 2.86
C LEU A 78 9.02 3.69 1.79
N LEU A 79 9.75 4.78 1.54
CA LEU A 79 9.39 5.74 0.50
C LEU A 79 9.49 5.16 -0.91
N LEU A 80 10.39 4.20 -1.14
CA LEU A 80 10.47 3.45 -2.39
C LEU A 80 9.28 2.50 -2.57
N LEU A 81 8.87 1.80 -1.51
CA LEU A 81 7.66 0.96 -1.52
C LEU A 81 6.40 1.79 -1.77
N ALA A 82 6.30 2.99 -1.18
CA ALA A 82 5.21 3.93 -1.46
C ALA A 82 5.12 4.31 -2.94
N LYS A 83 6.27 4.61 -3.56
CA LYS A 83 6.34 4.90 -5.00
C LYS A 83 6.01 3.67 -5.85
N GLU A 84 6.51 2.49 -5.47
CA GLU A 84 6.20 1.23 -6.16
C GLU A 84 4.70 0.97 -6.17
N TYR A 85 4.02 1.19 -5.05
CA TYR A 85 2.56 1.11 -4.96
C TYR A 85 1.86 2.03 -5.95
N GLU A 86 2.26 3.31 -6.02
CA GLU A 86 1.65 4.29 -6.94
C GLU A 86 1.88 3.90 -8.41
N GLU A 87 3.08 3.40 -8.74
CA GLU A 87 3.42 2.93 -10.07
C GLU A 87 2.62 1.69 -10.48
N VAL A 88 2.50 0.70 -9.59
CA VAL A 88 1.64 -0.48 -9.81
C VAL A 88 0.20 -0.06 -10.03
N ARG A 89 -0.31 0.83 -9.18
CA ARG A 89 -1.67 1.37 -9.27
C ARG A 89 -1.92 2.12 -10.58
N LYS A 90 -0.92 2.80 -11.12
CA LYS A 90 -1.00 3.57 -12.37
C LYS A 90 -0.88 2.68 -13.62
N LYS A 91 0.02 1.71 -13.61
CA LYS A 91 0.41 0.92 -14.79
C LYS A 91 -0.40 -0.35 -14.98
N MET A 92 -0.84 -0.98 -13.89
CA MET A 92 -1.56 -2.25 -13.97
C MET A 92 -3.07 -2.01 -14.02
N PRO A 93 -3.81 -2.71 -14.91
CA PRO A 93 -5.26 -2.67 -14.91
C PRO A 93 -5.80 -3.24 -13.59
N SER A 94 -6.98 -2.76 -13.18
CA SER A 94 -7.67 -3.27 -12.00
C SER A 94 -7.93 -4.78 -12.15
N GLY A 95 -7.67 -5.55 -11.08
CA GLY A 95 -7.89 -6.99 -11.06
C GLY A 95 -7.02 -7.71 -10.03
N ASN A 96 -7.27 -9.01 -9.87
CA ASN A 96 -6.66 -9.82 -8.81
C ASN A 96 -5.12 -9.82 -8.83
N SER A 97 -4.50 -9.85 -10.01
CA SER A 97 -3.04 -9.82 -10.12
C SER A 97 -2.46 -8.51 -9.59
N ARG A 98 -3.09 -7.38 -9.90
CA ARG A 98 -2.68 -6.07 -9.38
C ARG A 98 -2.86 -6.00 -7.86
N THR A 99 -4.00 -6.44 -7.35
CA THR A 99 -4.26 -6.46 -5.90
C THR A 99 -3.20 -7.27 -5.16
N ARG A 100 -2.83 -8.45 -5.66
CA ARG A 100 -1.76 -9.27 -5.04
C ARG A 100 -0.41 -8.55 -4.97
N VAL A 101 -0.03 -7.83 -6.02
CA VAL A 101 1.22 -7.05 -6.01
C VAL A 101 1.14 -5.93 -4.98
N MET A 102 0.02 -5.20 -4.92
CA MET A 102 -0.18 -4.12 -3.95
C MET A 102 -0.19 -4.64 -2.50
N GLU A 103 -0.79 -5.81 -2.24
CA GLU A 103 -0.77 -6.48 -0.93
C GLU A 103 0.65 -6.90 -0.51
N ASN A 104 1.46 -7.40 -1.46
CA ASN A 104 2.85 -7.72 -1.19
C ASN A 104 3.65 -6.46 -0.80
N ILE A 105 3.37 -5.33 -1.43
CA ILE A 105 4.01 -4.05 -1.08
C ILE A 105 3.63 -3.64 0.35
N VAL A 106 2.34 -3.70 0.73
CA VAL A 106 1.90 -3.40 2.10
C VAL A 106 2.53 -4.33 3.13
N SER A 107 2.69 -5.61 2.79
CA SER A 107 3.37 -6.58 3.65
C SER A 107 4.84 -6.21 3.86
N LYS A 108 5.56 -5.82 2.80
CA LYS A 108 6.95 -5.33 2.87
C LYS A 108 7.05 -4.02 3.67
N MET A 109 6.10 -3.09 3.50
CA MET A 109 6.06 -1.85 4.29
C MET A 109 6.04 -2.18 5.79
N LYS A 110 5.15 -3.09 6.21
CA LYS A 110 5.05 -3.50 7.61
C LYS A 110 6.30 -4.23 8.11
N SER A 111 7.00 -5.01 7.29
CA SER A 111 8.22 -5.69 7.73
C SER A 111 9.39 -4.74 7.98
N VAL A 112 9.47 -3.63 7.24
CA VAL A 112 10.54 -2.63 7.36
C VAL A 112 10.31 -1.66 8.53
N MET A 113 9.05 -1.39 8.90
CA MET A 113 8.71 -0.43 9.95
C MET A 113 9.16 -0.90 11.34
N ASN A 114 10.12 -0.21 11.96
CA ASN A 114 10.63 -0.59 13.29
C ASN A 114 10.26 0.41 14.41
N ASP A 115 9.77 1.58 14.04
CA ASP A 115 9.41 2.65 14.97
C ASP A 115 7.91 2.94 14.88
N PRO A 116 7.16 3.09 15.99
CA PRO A 116 5.71 3.32 15.98
C PRO A 116 5.27 4.72 15.50
N LEU A 117 6.01 5.79 15.80
CA LEU A 117 5.52 7.18 15.64
C LEU A 117 6.29 8.01 14.60
N SER A 118 7.56 7.72 14.36
CA SER A 118 8.42 8.43 13.43
C SER A 118 7.80 8.60 12.04
N ASN A 119 7.72 9.83 11.56
CA ASN A 119 7.19 10.23 10.25
C ASN A 119 5.69 9.98 10.02
N LEU A 120 4.94 9.49 11.01
CA LEU A 120 3.50 9.23 10.85
C LEU A 120 2.71 10.51 10.52
N GLU A 121 2.98 11.60 11.23
CA GLU A 121 2.36 12.92 10.97
C GLU A 121 2.66 13.44 9.55
N ILE A 122 3.88 13.20 9.06
CA ILE A 122 4.29 13.60 7.70
C ILE A 122 3.51 12.79 6.66
N TRP A 123 3.37 11.49 6.86
CA TRP A 123 2.70 10.61 5.90
C TRP A 123 1.18 10.78 5.89
N THR A 124 0.57 11.06 7.03
CA THR A 124 -0.89 11.30 7.14
C THR A 124 -1.35 12.59 6.48
N THR A 125 -0.46 13.58 6.38
CA THR A 125 -0.71 14.86 5.70
C THR A 125 -0.24 14.88 4.24
N SER A 126 0.33 13.78 3.74
CA SER A 126 0.88 13.70 2.40
C SER A 126 -0.19 13.67 1.31
N LYS A 127 0.12 14.31 0.17
CA LYS A 127 -0.69 14.22 -1.05
C LYS A 127 -0.43 12.92 -1.82
N SER A 128 0.66 12.20 -1.56
CA SER A 128 0.94 10.89 -2.17
C SER A 128 0.02 9.82 -1.57
N ALA A 129 -0.65 9.06 -2.43
CA ALA A 129 -1.48 7.94 -2.00
C ALA A 129 -0.62 6.78 -1.45
N GLY A 130 0.62 6.65 -1.94
CA GLY A 130 1.59 5.68 -1.42
C GLY A 130 2.06 6.03 -0.02
N GLU A 131 2.30 7.31 0.27
CA GLU A 131 2.67 7.75 1.62
C GLU A 131 1.51 7.65 2.61
N ARG A 132 0.28 7.98 2.21
CA ARG A 132 -0.89 7.72 3.08
C ARG A 132 -1.09 6.21 3.33
N LEU A 133 -0.80 5.36 2.35
CA LEU A 133 -0.78 3.92 2.56
C LEU A 133 0.32 3.48 3.55
N LEU A 134 1.49 4.12 3.57
CA LEU A 134 2.50 3.89 4.61
C LEU A 134 1.95 4.21 6.00
N ALA A 135 1.29 5.36 6.16
CA ALA A 135 0.67 5.73 7.43
C ALA A 135 -0.35 4.68 7.89
N ILE A 136 -1.23 4.23 6.99
CA ILE A 136 -2.21 3.17 7.29
C ILE A 136 -1.53 1.85 7.64
N ALA A 137 -0.55 1.41 6.85
CA ALA A 137 0.22 0.18 7.13
C ALA A 137 0.94 0.26 8.48
N LYS A 138 1.43 1.45 8.84
CA LYS A 138 2.02 1.71 10.15
C LYS A 138 0.99 1.58 11.27
N LEU A 139 -0.19 2.17 11.12
CA LEU A 139 -1.29 2.08 12.09
C LEU A 139 -1.88 0.67 12.20
N GLN A 140 -1.77 -0.17 11.17
CA GLN A 140 -2.05 -1.60 11.30
C GLN A 140 -1.03 -2.32 12.18
N LYS A 141 0.26 -1.96 12.09
CA LYS A 141 1.33 -2.59 12.88
C LYS A 141 1.39 -2.05 14.31
N PHE A 142 1.17 -0.75 14.46
CA PHE A 142 1.25 0.00 15.70
C PHE A 142 -0.02 0.87 15.86
N PRO A 143 -1.14 0.28 16.32
CA PRO A 143 -2.38 1.02 16.51
C PRO A 143 -2.18 2.23 17.42
N ASN A 144 -2.85 3.34 17.09
CA ASN A 144 -2.80 4.58 17.88
C ASN A 144 -4.18 5.24 17.89
N THR A 145 -4.67 5.58 19.09
CA THR A 145 -6.00 6.16 19.32
C THR A 145 -6.19 7.55 18.70
N GLU A 146 -5.12 8.33 18.57
CA GLU A 146 -5.16 9.69 18.00
C GLU A 146 -5.53 9.70 16.51
N TYR A 147 -5.24 8.61 15.80
CA TYR A 147 -5.43 8.51 14.35
C TYR A 147 -6.70 7.74 13.96
N LEU A 148 -7.56 7.38 14.91
CA LEU A 148 -8.79 6.63 14.63
C LEU A 148 -9.77 7.40 13.73
N ASN A 149 -9.95 8.70 13.97
CA ASN A 149 -10.75 9.55 13.09
C ASN A 149 -10.16 9.62 11.68
N TRP A 150 -8.84 9.82 11.59
CA TRP A 150 -8.13 9.88 10.31
C TRP A 150 -8.29 8.57 9.51
N LEU A 151 -8.23 7.41 10.17
CA LEU A 151 -8.52 6.12 9.53
C LEU A 151 -9.97 6.05 9.01
N ALA A 152 -10.96 6.46 9.81
CA ALA A 152 -12.36 6.47 9.38
C ALA A 152 -12.60 7.40 8.17
N GLU A 153 -11.93 8.55 8.10
CA GLU A 153 -11.99 9.47 6.96
C GLU A 153 -11.48 8.84 5.66
N HIS A 154 -10.58 7.85 5.73
CA HIS A 154 -10.01 7.17 4.55
C HIS A 154 -10.83 5.95 4.10
N VAL A 155 -11.91 5.62 4.80
CA VAL A 155 -12.88 4.59 4.41
C VAL A 155 -13.98 5.22 3.54
N GLY A 156 -14.44 4.51 2.52
CA GLY A 156 -15.44 5.02 1.58
C GLY A 156 -14.83 5.62 0.33
N ASP A 157 -15.22 6.85 -0.01
CA ASP A 157 -14.97 7.49 -1.31
C ASP A 157 -13.82 8.51 -1.34
N SER A 158 -13.35 8.95 -0.16
CA SER A 158 -12.19 9.84 -0.02
C SER A 158 -10.92 9.26 -0.64
N GLU A 159 -10.87 7.93 -0.76
CA GLU A 159 -9.74 7.18 -1.28
C GLU A 159 -10.16 6.13 -2.30
N LYS A 160 -9.16 5.58 -3.01
CA LYS A 160 -9.44 4.40 -3.85
C LYS A 160 -9.73 3.17 -2.98
N PRO A 161 -10.56 2.22 -3.48
CA PRO A 161 -11.03 1.07 -2.70
C PRO A 161 -9.95 0.32 -1.93
N PHE A 162 -8.76 0.14 -2.52
CA PHE A 162 -7.64 -0.54 -1.87
C PHE A 162 -7.14 0.16 -0.60
N ILE A 163 -7.04 1.50 -0.61
CA ILE A 163 -6.62 2.26 0.58
C ILE A 163 -7.72 2.23 1.63
N GLY A 164 -8.99 2.42 1.23
CA GLY A 164 -10.12 2.35 2.15
C GLY A 164 -10.27 0.99 2.82
N TYR A 165 -10.02 -0.09 2.09
CA TYR A 165 -9.94 -1.45 2.64
C TYR A 165 -8.85 -1.56 3.71
N HIS A 166 -7.62 -1.10 3.45
CA HIS A 166 -6.57 -1.15 4.47
C HIS A 166 -6.82 -0.23 5.66
N SER A 167 -7.54 0.87 5.47
CA SER A 167 -7.99 1.72 6.57
C SER A 167 -9.02 1.01 7.45
N ALA A 168 -9.98 0.30 6.83
CA ALA A 168 -10.92 -0.54 7.54
C ALA A 168 -10.21 -1.67 8.33
N ILE A 169 -9.16 -2.28 7.77
CA ILE A 169 -8.33 -3.25 8.52
C ILE A 169 -7.68 -2.60 9.74
N ALA A 170 -7.13 -1.39 9.61
CA ALA A 170 -6.52 -0.69 10.73
C ALA A 170 -7.54 -0.39 11.84
N LEU A 171 -8.79 -0.05 11.49
CA LEU A 171 -9.90 0.09 12.44
C LEU A 171 -10.28 -1.23 13.09
N TYR A 172 -10.32 -2.33 12.34
CA TYR A 172 -10.54 -3.68 12.90
C TYR A 172 -9.45 -4.07 13.92
N ILE A 173 -8.19 -3.81 13.61
CA ILE A 173 -7.08 -4.05 14.55
C ILE A 173 -7.26 -3.15 15.79
N SER A 174 -7.60 -1.88 15.57
CA SER A 174 -7.81 -0.92 16.67
C SER A 174 -8.97 -1.30 17.59
N SER A 175 -10.04 -1.92 17.08
CA SER A 175 -11.14 -2.40 17.93
C SER A 175 -10.70 -3.54 18.85
N ARG A 176 -9.82 -4.41 18.38
CA ARG A 176 -9.22 -5.46 19.20
C ARG A 176 -8.23 -4.92 20.22
N THR A 177 -7.49 -3.87 19.87
CA THR A 177 -6.47 -3.28 20.76
C THR A 177 -7.08 -2.38 21.82
N PHE A 178 -8.03 -1.52 21.47
CA PHE A 178 -8.55 -0.46 22.34
C PHE A 178 -10.00 -0.69 22.78
N GLY A 179 -10.71 -1.66 22.20
CA GLY A 179 -12.14 -1.86 22.41
C GLY A 179 -12.53 -2.15 23.86
N LYS A 180 -11.65 -2.80 24.63
CA LYS A 180 -11.92 -3.10 26.04
C LYS A 180 -11.98 -1.83 26.90
N ASP A 181 -11.04 -0.92 26.70
CA ASP A 181 -10.88 0.27 27.55
C ASP A 181 -11.61 1.49 26.97
N ASN A 182 -11.86 1.52 25.65
CA ASN A 182 -12.41 2.66 24.93
C ASN A 182 -13.60 2.30 24.02
N LYS A 183 -14.39 1.29 24.40
CA LYS A 183 -15.50 0.72 23.60
C LYS A 183 -16.33 1.77 22.87
N ASN A 184 -16.91 2.72 23.60
CA ASN A 184 -17.83 3.72 23.05
C ASN A 184 -17.14 4.63 22.02
N VAL A 185 -15.88 5.00 22.28
CA VAL A 185 -15.11 5.84 21.35
C VAL A 185 -14.85 5.07 20.06
N VAL A 186 -14.34 3.85 20.16
CA VAL A 186 -14.01 3.04 18.99
C VAL A 186 -15.26 2.66 18.20
N GLU A 187 -16.37 2.34 18.87
CA GLU A 187 -17.64 2.05 18.22
C GLU A 187 -18.14 3.24 17.41
N ASN A 188 -18.07 4.46 17.97
CA ASN A 188 -18.46 5.67 17.26
C ASN A 188 -17.58 5.94 16.03
N ILE A 189 -16.26 5.71 16.12
CA ILE A 189 -15.36 5.82 14.97
C ILE A 189 -15.76 4.84 13.85
N ILE A 190 -16.03 3.58 14.20
CA ILE A 190 -16.39 2.56 13.21
C ILE A 190 -17.74 2.89 12.56
N LYS A 191 -18.70 3.42 13.33
CA LYS A 191 -19.98 3.91 12.79
C LYS A 191 -19.78 5.09 11.83
N ASN A 192 -18.87 6.01 12.14
CA ASN A 192 -18.52 7.10 11.22
C ASN A 192 -17.92 6.56 9.92
N ALA A 193 -17.03 5.57 9.99
CA ALA A 193 -16.47 4.91 8.81
C ALA A 193 -17.56 4.20 7.98
N GLN A 194 -18.54 3.56 8.62
CA GLN A 194 -19.71 2.98 7.93
C GLN A 194 -20.57 4.03 7.25
N ALA A 195 -20.82 5.16 7.92
CA ALA A 195 -21.56 6.27 7.33
C ALA A 195 -20.86 6.84 6.08
N ASN A 196 -19.52 6.83 6.04
CA ASN A 196 -18.78 7.22 4.84
C ASN A 196 -19.01 6.26 3.66
N ILE A 197 -19.11 4.95 3.91
CA ILE A 197 -19.48 3.96 2.88
C ILE A 197 -20.93 4.18 2.42
N ASP A 198 -21.85 4.41 3.35
CA ASP A 198 -23.28 4.50 3.06
C ASP A 198 -23.67 5.71 2.20
N ARG A 199 -22.86 6.77 2.23
CA ARG A 199 -23.03 7.96 1.38
C ARG A 199 -22.70 7.72 -0.09
N TYR A 200 -22.08 6.58 -0.42
CA TYR A 200 -21.57 6.32 -1.77
C TYR A 200 -22.37 5.24 -2.50
N ASP A 201 -22.50 5.39 -3.81
CA ASP A 201 -23.29 4.48 -4.66
C ASP A 201 -22.72 3.06 -4.69
N PHE A 202 -21.38 2.94 -4.73
CA PHE A 202 -20.70 1.65 -4.71
C PHE A 202 -20.14 1.32 -3.33
N LYS A 203 -20.84 0.46 -2.60
CA LYS A 203 -20.41 -0.04 -1.31
C LYS A 203 -19.44 -1.21 -1.50
N ASP A 204 -18.14 -0.96 -1.33
CA ASP A 204 -17.15 -2.03 -1.43
C ASP A 204 -17.44 -3.11 -0.37
N PRO A 205 -17.80 -4.34 -0.78
CA PRO A 205 -18.20 -5.39 0.16
C PRO A 205 -17.06 -5.74 1.12
N ASN A 206 -15.79 -5.61 0.73
CA ASN A 206 -14.67 -5.93 1.60
C ASN A 206 -14.54 -4.92 2.74
N GLN A 207 -14.77 -3.63 2.47
CA GLN A 207 -14.79 -2.61 3.52
C GLN A 207 -15.96 -2.84 4.48
N VAL A 208 -17.15 -3.11 3.94
CA VAL A 208 -18.35 -3.39 4.74
C VAL A 208 -18.14 -4.57 5.69
N GLU A 209 -17.63 -5.70 5.17
CA GLU A 209 -17.43 -6.91 5.99
C GLU A 209 -16.36 -6.71 7.07
N VAL A 210 -15.26 -6.00 6.76
CA VAL A 210 -14.23 -5.69 7.77
C VAL A 210 -14.78 -4.79 8.88
N LEU A 211 -15.58 -3.76 8.57
CA LEU A 211 -16.14 -2.89 9.60
C LEU A 211 -17.22 -3.61 10.44
N LYS A 212 -18.01 -4.51 9.84
CA LYS A 212 -18.93 -5.37 10.60
C LYS A 212 -18.16 -6.25 11.59
N ALA A 213 -17.04 -6.86 11.15
CA ALA A 213 -16.16 -7.61 12.03
C ALA A 213 -15.62 -6.72 13.15
N ALA A 214 -15.20 -5.49 12.84
CA ALA A 214 -14.68 -4.55 13.82
C ALA A 214 -15.70 -4.20 14.92
N ILE A 215 -16.98 -4.01 14.58
CA ILE A 215 -18.06 -3.83 15.57
C ILE A 215 -18.27 -5.07 16.41
N ASN A 216 -18.19 -6.26 15.82
CA ASN A 216 -18.39 -7.50 16.57
C ASN A 216 -17.31 -7.74 17.62
N GLU A 217 -16.08 -7.28 17.42
CA GLU A 217 -15.00 -7.34 18.43
C GLU A 217 -15.30 -6.47 19.67
N LEU A 218 -16.26 -5.54 19.59
CA LEU A 218 -16.64 -4.67 20.71
C LEU A 218 -17.79 -5.23 21.56
N LYS A 219 -18.43 -6.33 21.13
CA LYS A 219 -19.55 -6.94 21.85
C LYS A 219 -19.07 -7.68 23.09
#